data_AF-A0A510IYN3-F1
#
_entry.id   AF-A0A510IYN3-F1
#
_cell.length_a   1.000
_cell.length_b   1.000
_cell.length_c   1.000
_cell.angle_alpha   90.00
_cell.angle_beta   90.00
_cell.angle_gamma   90.00
#
_symmetry.space_group_name_H-M   'P 1'
#
loop_
_entity.id
_entity.type
_entity.pdbx_description
1 polymer ?
#
loop_
_entity_poly.entity_id
_entity_poly.type
_entity_poly.pdbx_seq_one_letter_code
_entity_poly.pdbx_strand_id
1 'polypeptide(L)'
;MKNRLMRFSLMASFILFNTTSIAESGNKSAPELSEFDVNSLSYSFEQTLPNLNSAYIDSSPAAKEDGIVVGELVTEADSKNSIIEFAQELEEGKHGGYDSVLISHNDKLVFESYYKKGRINLPHFQASVTKSYLSLAIGRAIQLGYLTMADLNKPIVHLLKNLEHERISDGVENITLDQVMSMRSGIRLSDDQLKLIRGNGSKTKGYNIAQAFLQYTEAVSSESQIFRYQDSDPTHQRRTLC
;
A
#
# COMPACT_ATOMS: atom_id res chain seq x y z
N MET A 1 -28.38 39.11 73.80
CA MET A 1 -28.36 39.18 72.33
C MET A 1 -27.18 38.36 71.81
N LYS A 2 -27.48 37.36 70.99
CA LYS A 2 -26.52 36.45 70.34
C LYS A 2 -25.62 37.25 69.39
N ASN A 3 -24.31 37.04 69.41
CA ASN A 3 -23.48 37.29 68.23
C ASN A 3 -22.49 36.15 68.02
N ARG A 4 -22.45 35.72 66.75
CA ARG A 4 -22.03 34.42 66.25
C ARG A 4 -20.52 34.31 66.11
N LEU A 5 -20.02 33.12 66.43
CA LEU A 5 -18.80 32.52 65.88
C LEU A 5 -18.80 32.65 64.35
N MET A 6 -17.73 33.18 63.77
CA MET A 6 -17.40 33.02 62.36
C MET A 6 -16.08 32.26 62.27
N ARG A 7 -16.17 30.94 62.03
CA ARG A 7 -15.02 30.08 61.73
C ARG A 7 -14.71 30.25 60.24
N PHE A 8 -13.55 30.79 59.92
CA PHE A 8 -13.00 30.74 58.56
C PHE A 8 -12.51 29.31 58.29
N SER A 9 -13.23 28.59 57.44
CA SER A 9 -12.79 27.30 56.90
C SER A 9 -11.88 27.57 55.71
N LEU A 10 -10.57 27.36 55.87
CA LEU A 10 -9.59 27.43 54.79
C LEU A 10 -9.66 26.12 54.00
N MET A 11 -10.38 26.12 52.88
CA MET A 11 -10.50 24.95 52.00
C MET A 11 -9.36 24.99 50.97
N ALA A 12 -8.27 24.27 51.25
CA ALA A 12 -7.18 24.09 50.32
C ALA A 12 -7.63 23.21 49.14
N SER A 13 -7.87 23.82 47.98
CA SER A 13 -8.09 23.07 46.74
C SER A 13 -6.77 22.51 46.24
N PHE A 14 -6.59 21.20 46.40
CA PHE A 14 -5.56 20.45 45.68
C PHE A 14 -5.97 20.37 44.21
N ILE A 15 -5.39 21.23 43.38
CA ILE A 15 -5.46 21.08 41.92
C ILE A 15 -4.45 19.97 41.56
N LEU A 16 -4.97 18.76 41.36
CA LEU A 16 -4.22 17.67 40.76
C LEU A 16 -4.01 18.02 39.28
N PHE A 17 -2.88 18.63 38.95
CA PHE A 17 -2.39 18.62 37.59
C PHE A 17 -2.00 17.18 37.25
N ASN A 18 -2.86 16.49 36.50
CA ASN A 18 -2.47 15.29 35.79
C ASN A 18 -1.47 15.72 34.70
N THR A 19 -0.19 15.81 35.05
CA THR A 19 0.86 15.77 34.05
C THR A 19 0.86 14.35 33.52
N THR A 20 0.23 14.12 32.36
CA THR A 20 0.55 12.96 31.54
C THR A 20 2.04 13.06 31.26
N SER A 21 2.83 12.24 31.95
CA SER A 21 4.23 12.07 31.61
C SER A 21 4.25 11.55 30.18
N ILE A 22 4.61 12.40 29.23
CA ILE A 22 5.12 11.92 27.95
C ILE A 22 6.42 11.22 28.34
N ALA A 23 6.33 9.90 28.50
CA ALA A 23 7.52 9.09 28.47
C ALA A 23 8.09 9.25 27.06
N GLU A 24 9.13 10.08 26.94
CA GLU A 24 10.17 9.83 25.95
C GLU A 24 10.63 8.39 26.19
N SER A 25 10.02 7.44 25.47
CA SER A 25 10.39 6.04 25.60
C SER A 25 11.76 5.91 24.95
N GLY A 26 12.79 5.86 25.79
CA GLY A 26 14.18 5.90 25.36
C GLY A 26 14.51 4.87 24.29
N ASN A 27 15.35 5.26 23.32
CA ASN A 27 16.14 4.42 22.42
C ASN A 27 15.62 2.98 22.25
N LYS A 28 14.42 2.83 21.72
CA LYS A 28 13.97 1.57 21.16
C LYS A 28 14.03 1.79 19.66
N SER A 29 14.94 1.12 18.97
CA SER A 29 14.93 1.10 17.51
C SER A 29 13.57 0.61 17.02
N ALA A 30 13.18 1.03 15.82
CA ALA A 30 11.99 0.48 15.15
C ALA A 30 12.00 -1.06 15.21
N PRO A 31 10.82 -1.70 15.36
CA PRO A 31 10.76 -3.13 15.57
C PRO A 31 11.21 -3.90 14.32
N GLU A 32 12.15 -4.82 14.52
CA GLU A 32 12.77 -5.62 13.45
C GLU A 32 12.63 -7.12 13.74
N LEU A 33 12.61 -7.93 12.68
CA LEU A 33 12.92 -9.36 12.76
C LEU A 33 14.44 -9.53 12.83
N SER A 34 14.93 -10.29 13.81
CA SER A 34 16.36 -10.56 13.97
C SER A 34 16.97 -11.32 12.79
N GLU A 35 16.20 -12.22 12.20
CA GLU A 35 16.54 -12.97 10.99
C GLU A 35 15.29 -13.05 10.11
N PHE A 36 15.41 -12.68 8.84
CA PHE A 36 14.33 -12.76 7.86
C PHE A 36 14.87 -13.14 6.49
N ASP A 37 14.39 -14.26 5.96
CA ASP A 37 14.61 -14.64 4.55
C ASP A 37 13.40 -14.21 3.72
N VAL A 38 13.62 -13.32 2.77
CA VAL A 38 12.57 -12.84 1.86
C VAL A 38 11.92 -13.97 1.06
N ASN A 39 12.62 -15.08 0.83
CA ASN A 39 12.05 -16.24 0.12
C ASN A 39 11.03 -17.01 0.97
N SER A 40 11.02 -16.82 2.28
CA SER A 40 10.03 -17.40 3.20
C SER A 40 8.75 -16.57 3.31
N LEU A 41 8.74 -15.35 2.74
CA LEU A 41 7.60 -14.44 2.84
C LEU A 41 6.35 -15.07 2.24
N SER A 42 5.35 -15.25 3.09
CA SER A 42 4.05 -15.80 2.74
C SER A 42 3.00 -15.30 3.73
N TYR A 43 1.73 -15.32 3.33
CA TYR A 43 0.65 -14.98 4.25
C TYR A 43 0.65 -15.90 5.48
N SER A 44 0.95 -17.19 5.30
CA SER A 44 1.09 -18.13 6.42
C SER A 44 2.24 -17.76 7.35
N PHE A 45 3.39 -17.34 6.81
CA PHE A 45 4.52 -16.89 7.62
C PHE A 45 4.16 -15.65 8.43
N GLU A 46 3.57 -14.63 7.82
CA GLU A 46 3.07 -13.44 8.52
C GLU A 46 2.08 -13.83 9.65
N GLN A 47 1.26 -14.86 9.43
CA GLN A 47 0.33 -15.31 10.47
C GLN A 47 1.04 -15.88 11.72
N THR A 48 2.25 -16.41 11.59
CA THR A 48 3.04 -16.93 12.72
C THR A 48 3.71 -15.85 13.56
N LEU A 49 3.82 -14.62 13.06
CA LEU A 49 4.52 -13.55 13.76
C LEU A 49 3.74 -13.11 15.01
N PRO A 50 4.43 -12.95 16.16
CA PRO A 50 3.79 -12.42 17.36
C PRO A 50 3.48 -10.94 17.17
N ASN A 51 2.37 -10.52 17.76
CA ASN A 51 2.07 -9.10 17.90
C ASN A 51 3.14 -8.41 18.77
N LEU A 52 3.41 -7.14 18.48
CA LEU A 52 4.17 -6.26 19.37
C LEU A 52 3.43 -6.11 20.71
N ASN A 53 4.19 -6.02 21.80
CA ASN A 53 3.63 -5.82 23.15
C ASN A 53 3.00 -4.43 23.31
N SER A 54 3.52 -3.44 22.60
CA SER A 54 3.02 -2.08 22.50
C SER A 54 3.34 -1.53 21.11
N ALA A 55 2.62 -0.51 20.66
CA ALA A 55 2.98 0.21 19.47
C ALA A 55 4.38 0.82 19.59
N TYR A 56 5.04 0.94 18.44
CA TYR A 56 6.17 1.84 18.27
C TYR A 56 5.66 3.09 17.57
N ILE A 57 5.96 4.28 18.10
CA ILE A 57 5.57 5.56 17.52
C ILE A 57 6.77 6.48 17.62
N ASP A 58 7.28 6.95 16.49
CA ASP A 58 8.43 7.85 16.43
C ASP A 58 8.18 9.01 15.45
N SER A 59 8.52 10.22 15.92
CA SER A 59 8.40 11.46 15.17
C SER A 59 9.76 12.01 14.72
N SER A 60 10.82 11.23 14.88
CA SER A 60 12.16 11.48 14.35
C SER A 60 12.85 10.17 13.95
N PRO A 61 12.37 9.48 12.90
CA PRO A 61 12.85 8.16 12.49
C PRO A 61 14.37 8.07 12.37
N ALA A 62 14.93 6.92 12.74
CA ALA A 62 16.36 6.69 12.69
C ALA A 62 16.86 6.39 11.27
N ALA A 63 17.99 6.98 10.89
CA ALA A 63 18.60 6.73 9.58
C ALA A 63 19.09 5.27 9.47
N LYS A 64 18.94 4.69 8.28
CA LYS A 64 19.35 3.32 7.94
C LYS A 64 20.16 3.30 6.64
N GLU A 65 20.85 2.19 6.39
CA GLU A 65 21.55 1.94 5.12
C GLU A 65 20.60 1.46 4.00
N ASP A 66 19.39 2.02 3.92
CA ASP A 66 18.36 1.70 2.92
C ASP A 66 18.16 2.80 1.86
N GLY A 67 18.87 3.93 2.02
CA GLY A 67 18.81 5.08 1.12
C GLY A 67 17.62 6.01 1.36
N ILE A 68 16.81 5.78 2.41
CA ILE A 68 15.73 6.69 2.81
C ILE A 68 16.32 7.80 3.67
N VAL A 69 16.14 9.05 3.23
CA VAL A 69 16.51 10.22 4.04
C VAL A 69 15.46 10.39 5.13
N VAL A 70 15.91 10.55 6.37
CA VAL A 70 15.04 10.78 7.53
C VAL A 70 15.10 12.23 8.00
N GLY A 71 14.08 12.65 8.74
CA GLY A 71 14.00 13.95 9.39
C GLY A 71 13.09 13.91 10.62
N GLU A 72 12.92 15.05 11.25
CA GLU A 72 11.95 15.21 12.34
C GLU A 72 10.61 15.71 11.78
N LEU A 73 9.52 15.29 12.40
CA LEU A 73 8.20 15.86 12.21
C LEU A 73 8.14 17.30 12.75
N VAL A 74 8.52 18.25 11.90
CA VAL A 74 8.45 19.69 12.19
C VAL A 74 7.13 20.24 11.65
N THR A 75 6.18 20.45 12.56
CA THR A 75 4.87 21.05 12.29
C THR A 75 4.34 21.75 13.56
N GLU A 76 3.22 22.46 13.45
CA GLU A 76 2.55 23.09 14.58
C GLU A 76 2.21 22.06 15.68
N ALA A 77 2.30 22.48 16.94
CA ALA A 77 2.14 21.58 18.09
C ALA A 77 0.82 20.80 18.05
N ASP A 78 -0.29 21.47 17.69
CA ASP A 78 -1.59 20.83 17.58
C ASP A 78 -1.62 19.76 16.48
N SER A 79 -0.98 20.01 15.33
CA SER A 79 -0.89 19.04 14.24
C SER A 79 -0.03 17.83 14.63
N LYS A 80 1.10 18.06 15.31
CA LYS A 80 1.94 16.98 15.84
C LYS A 80 1.17 16.12 16.84
N ASN A 81 0.42 16.76 17.75
CA ASN A 81 -0.42 16.07 18.71
C ASN A 81 -1.51 15.24 18.03
N SER A 82 -2.18 15.75 17.00
CA SER A 82 -3.20 14.99 16.27
C SER A 82 -2.63 13.76 15.56
N ILE A 83 -1.41 13.84 15.01
CA ILE A 83 -0.74 12.67 14.39
C ILE A 83 -0.43 11.60 15.45
N ILE A 84 0.10 12.03 16.60
CA ILE A 84 0.42 11.12 17.71
C ILE A 84 -0.85 10.49 18.29
N GLU A 85 -1.91 11.29 18.49
CA GLU A 85 -3.20 10.81 18.98
C GLU A 85 -3.78 9.78 18.01
N PHE A 86 -3.81 10.07 16.70
CA PHE A 86 -4.26 9.10 15.70
C PHE A 86 -3.45 7.80 15.78
N ALA A 87 -2.12 7.90 15.91
CA ALA A 87 -1.26 6.73 16.05
C ALA A 87 -1.58 5.90 17.31
N GLN A 88 -1.99 6.54 18.41
CA GLN A 88 -2.46 5.86 19.63
C GLN A 88 -3.83 5.21 19.41
N GLU A 89 -4.74 5.86 18.70
CA GLU A 89 -6.05 5.29 18.37
C GLU A 89 -5.94 4.00 17.53
N LEU A 90 -4.91 3.90 16.69
CA LEU A 90 -4.61 2.67 15.94
C LEU A 90 -4.16 1.52 16.87
N GLU A 91 -3.38 1.83 17.91
CA GLU A 91 -2.98 0.85 18.94
C GLU A 91 -4.19 0.35 19.73
N GLU A 92 -5.07 1.28 20.12
CA GLU A 92 -6.34 1.00 20.80
C GLU A 92 -7.34 0.23 19.92
N GLY A 93 -7.06 0.09 18.61
CA GLY A 93 -7.88 -0.66 17.67
C GLY A 93 -9.17 0.06 17.24
N LYS A 94 -9.29 1.37 17.50
CA LYS A 94 -10.49 2.17 17.16
C LYS A 94 -10.81 2.18 15.67
N HIS A 95 -9.78 2.04 14.82
CA HIS A 95 -9.89 2.12 13.35
C HIS A 95 -9.67 0.78 12.63
N GLY A 96 -9.60 -0.33 13.38
CA GLY A 96 -9.29 -1.65 12.85
C GLY A 96 -7.84 -2.07 13.06
N GLY A 97 -7.37 -3.04 12.26
CA GLY A 97 -6.02 -3.57 12.37
C GLY A 97 -5.06 -3.00 11.34
N TYR A 98 -3.98 -2.40 11.82
CA TYR A 98 -2.89 -1.89 11.02
C TYR A 98 -1.58 -2.53 11.45
N ASP A 99 -0.62 -2.59 10.54
CA ASP A 99 0.74 -3.03 10.82
C ASP A 99 1.69 -1.84 10.93
N SER A 100 1.47 -0.77 10.17
CA SER A 100 2.28 0.45 10.24
C SER A 100 1.61 1.69 9.63
N VAL A 101 2.11 2.86 10.01
CA VAL A 101 1.87 4.15 9.34
C VAL A 101 3.22 4.85 9.16
N LEU A 102 3.48 5.35 7.96
CA LEU A 102 4.69 6.11 7.65
C LEU A 102 4.29 7.42 6.98
N ILE A 103 4.93 8.53 7.35
CA ILE A 103 4.70 9.84 6.76
C ILE A 103 6.01 10.40 6.24
N SER A 104 6.03 10.69 4.93
CA SER A 104 7.11 11.43 4.29
C SER A 104 6.68 12.85 3.96
N HIS A 105 7.56 13.81 4.21
CA HIS A 105 7.34 15.23 3.90
C HIS A 105 8.67 15.89 3.51
N ASN A 106 8.66 16.67 2.43
CA ASN A 106 9.87 17.30 1.87
C ASN A 106 11.02 16.30 1.65
N ASP A 107 10.70 15.19 0.99
CA ASP A 107 11.62 14.10 0.63
C ASP A 107 12.29 13.39 1.83
N LYS A 108 11.68 13.49 3.02
CA LYS A 108 12.18 12.84 4.24
C LYS A 108 11.09 12.04 4.91
N LEU A 109 11.43 10.83 5.38
CA LEU A 109 10.62 10.11 6.35
C LEU A 109 10.70 10.86 7.69
N VAL A 110 9.57 11.40 8.15
CA VAL A 110 9.51 12.26 9.34
C VAL A 110 8.71 11.66 10.49
N PHE A 111 7.95 10.59 10.22
CA PHE A 111 7.19 9.88 11.24
C PHE A 111 7.01 8.42 10.81
N GLU A 112 7.12 7.53 11.77
CA GLU A 112 6.79 6.11 11.60
C GLU A 112 6.12 5.55 12.85
N SER A 113 5.18 4.66 12.64
CA SER A 113 4.60 3.85 13.70
C SER A 113 4.36 2.42 13.23
N TYR A 114 4.54 1.47 14.16
CA TYR A 114 4.37 0.04 13.92
C TYR A 114 3.50 -0.58 15.00
N TYR A 115 2.63 -1.49 14.58
CA TYR A 115 1.61 -2.12 15.40
C TYR A 115 1.58 -3.61 15.09
N LYS A 116 0.99 -4.41 16.00
CA LYS A 116 0.70 -5.84 15.76
C LYS A 116 1.90 -6.55 15.14
N LYS A 117 1.82 -6.96 13.87
CA LYS A 117 2.84 -7.78 13.20
C LYS A 117 3.83 -6.94 12.39
N GLY A 118 3.65 -5.62 12.32
CA GLY A 118 4.52 -4.71 11.61
C GLY A 118 5.96 -4.77 12.10
N ARG A 119 6.89 -4.89 11.16
CA ARG A 119 8.33 -4.78 11.37
C ARG A 119 8.89 -3.96 10.22
N ILE A 120 9.84 -3.06 10.50
CA ILE A 120 10.41 -2.18 9.48
C ILE A 120 11.11 -2.98 8.36
N ASN A 121 11.69 -4.14 8.69
CA ASN A 121 12.38 -5.02 7.76
C ASN A 121 11.52 -6.19 7.24
N LEU A 122 10.20 -6.15 7.43
CA LEU A 122 9.27 -7.13 6.88
C LEU A 122 8.52 -6.54 5.67
N PRO A 123 8.75 -7.03 4.45
CA PRO A 123 7.99 -6.59 3.29
C PRO A 123 6.51 -6.98 3.40
N HIS A 124 5.63 -6.06 3.02
CA HIS A 124 4.19 -6.29 2.97
C HIS A 124 3.69 -6.55 1.55
N PHE A 125 2.73 -7.47 1.41
CA PHE A 125 2.01 -7.66 0.14
C PHE A 125 1.25 -6.38 -0.26
N GLN A 126 1.74 -5.72 -1.31
CA GLN A 126 1.21 -4.42 -1.76
C GLN A 126 -0.13 -4.48 -2.51
N ALA A 127 -0.61 -5.69 -2.84
CA ALA A 127 -1.85 -5.92 -3.58
C ALA A 127 -2.02 -4.91 -4.75
N SER A 128 -3.10 -4.12 -4.75
CA SER A 128 -3.40 -3.17 -5.82
C SER A 128 -2.51 -1.93 -5.88
N VAL A 129 -1.72 -1.63 -4.85
CA VAL A 129 -0.72 -0.54 -4.91
C VAL A 129 0.31 -0.80 -6.03
N THR A 130 0.53 -2.07 -6.41
CA THR A 130 1.34 -2.45 -7.58
C THR A 130 0.90 -1.81 -8.90
N LYS A 131 -0.38 -1.40 -9.03
CA LYS A 131 -0.89 -0.69 -10.21
C LYS A 131 -0.24 0.69 -10.37
N SER A 132 0.05 1.39 -9.27
CA SER A 132 0.73 2.70 -9.31
C SER A 132 2.16 2.57 -9.82
N TYR A 133 2.89 1.52 -9.42
CA TYR A 133 4.23 1.23 -9.94
C TYR A 133 4.22 0.93 -11.44
N LEU A 134 3.20 0.22 -11.93
CA LEU A 134 3.03 -0.03 -13.36
C LEU A 134 2.79 1.27 -14.14
N SER A 135 1.92 2.15 -13.64
CA SER A 135 1.71 3.48 -14.23
C SER A 135 2.98 4.33 -14.21
N LEU A 136 3.75 4.28 -13.13
CA LEU A 136 5.04 4.96 -13.03
C LEU A 136 6.05 4.41 -14.05
N ALA A 137 6.12 3.10 -14.23
CA ALA A 137 7.01 2.47 -15.22
C ALA A 137 6.66 2.91 -16.65
N ILE A 138 5.38 2.98 -17.00
CA ILE A 138 4.91 3.49 -18.31
C ILE A 138 5.27 4.97 -18.46
N GLY A 139 5.01 5.79 -17.45
CA GLY A 139 5.40 7.20 -17.46
C GLY A 139 6.90 7.40 -17.64
N ARG A 140 7.72 6.58 -16.98
CA ARG A 140 9.18 6.59 -17.13
C ARG A 140 9.63 6.14 -18.53
N ALA A 141 8.99 5.13 -19.11
CA ALA A 141 9.24 4.71 -20.48
C ALA A 141 8.93 5.83 -21.49
N ILE A 142 7.86 6.60 -21.26
CA ILE A 142 7.54 7.79 -22.06
C ILE A 142 8.61 8.86 -21.89
N GLN A 143 8.99 9.18 -20.65
CA GLN A 143 10.02 10.19 -20.35
C GLN A 143 11.38 9.86 -20.99
N LEU A 144 11.73 8.58 -21.08
CA LEU A 144 12.98 8.10 -21.68
C LEU A 144 12.90 7.94 -23.20
N GLY A 145 11.74 8.16 -23.82
CA GLY A 145 11.55 8.04 -25.27
C GLY A 145 11.37 6.62 -25.79
N TYR A 146 11.17 5.62 -24.91
CA TYR A 146 10.81 4.25 -25.32
C TYR A 146 9.34 4.14 -25.75
N LEU A 147 8.50 5.00 -25.19
CA LEU A 147 7.12 5.22 -25.60
C LEU A 147 6.89 6.72 -25.81
N THR A 148 5.78 7.05 -26.45
CA THR A 148 5.28 8.40 -26.64
C THR A 148 3.88 8.50 -26.05
N MET A 149 3.40 9.73 -25.78
CA MET A 149 2.01 9.92 -25.36
C MET A 149 1.00 9.38 -26.38
N ALA A 150 1.35 9.35 -27.68
CA ALA A 150 0.50 8.79 -28.72
C ALA A 150 0.38 7.26 -28.61
N ASP A 151 1.36 6.56 -28.02
CA ASP A 151 1.31 5.12 -27.82
C ASP A 151 0.23 4.69 -26.82
N LEU A 152 -0.22 5.59 -25.94
CA LEU A 152 -1.36 5.32 -25.04
C LEU A 152 -2.65 5.02 -25.81
N ASN A 153 -2.80 5.58 -27.01
CA ASN A 153 -3.97 5.39 -27.86
C ASN A 153 -3.81 4.22 -28.85
N LYS A 154 -2.67 3.50 -28.82
CA LYS A 154 -2.45 2.34 -29.69
C LYS A 154 -3.04 1.08 -29.05
N PRO A 155 -3.51 0.12 -29.86
CA PRO A 155 -3.92 -1.18 -29.36
C PRO A 155 -2.82 -1.90 -28.57
N ILE A 156 -3.17 -2.48 -27.43
CA ILE A 156 -2.23 -3.20 -26.55
C ILE A 156 -1.58 -4.40 -27.23
N VAL A 157 -2.28 -5.01 -28.18
CA VAL A 157 -1.79 -6.19 -28.91
C VAL A 157 -0.55 -5.87 -29.76
N HIS A 158 -0.29 -4.59 -30.08
CA HIS A 158 0.92 -4.17 -30.78
C HIS A 158 2.12 -3.94 -29.84
N LEU A 159 1.88 -3.81 -28.54
CA LEU A 159 2.91 -3.57 -27.52
C LEU A 159 3.37 -4.87 -26.86
N LEU A 160 2.54 -5.92 -26.91
CA LEU A 160 2.81 -7.23 -26.33
C LEU A 160 3.56 -8.11 -27.33
N LYS A 161 4.65 -8.72 -26.87
CA LYS A 161 5.44 -9.66 -27.68
C LYS A 161 4.87 -11.08 -27.59
N ASN A 162 5.10 -11.87 -28.64
CA ASN A 162 4.77 -13.30 -28.69
C ASN A 162 3.28 -13.61 -28.45
N LEU A 163 2.39 -12.79 -29.01
CA LEU A 163 0.96 -13.07 -29.04
C LEU A 163 0.60 -13.93 -30.26
N GLU A 164 -0.23 -14.94 -30.02
CA GLU A 164 -0.94 -15.69 -31.05
C GLU A 164 -2.25 -14.94 -31.37
N HIS A 165 -2.19 -14.05 -32.36
CA HIS A 165 -3.29 -13.12 -32.69
C HIS A 165 -4.56 -13.85 -33.14
N GLU A 166 -4.45 -15.03 -33.73
CA GLU A 166 -5.59 -15.83 -34.19
C GLU A 166 -6.39 -16.45 -33.03
N ARG A 167 -5.87 -16.33 -31.80
CA ARG A 167 -6.44 -16.95 -30.59
C ARG A 167 -6.96 -15.93 -29.58
N ILE A 168 -6.86 -14.62 -29.85
CA ILE A 168 -7.45 -13.61 -28.97
C ILE A 168 -8.96 -13.51 -29.24
N SER A 169 -9.71 -13.11 -28.20
CA SER A 169 -11.16 -12.92 -28.31
C SER A 169 -11.50 -11.71 -29.18
N ASP A 170 -12.67 -11.72 -29.79
CA ASP A 170 -13.13 -10.65 -30.69
C ASP A 170 -13.14 -9.29 -29.98
N GLY A 171 -12.69 -8.25 -30.69
CA GLY A 171 -12.66 -6.87 -30.21
C GLY A 171 -11.45 -6.52 -29.33
N VAL A 172 -10.67 -7.52 -28.88
CA VAL A 172 -9.44 -7.32 -28.10
C VAL A 172 -8.39 -6.52 -28.87
N GLU A 173 -8.35 -6.68 -30.19
CA GLU A 173 -7.46 -5.96 -31.10
C GLU A 173 -7.68 -4.44 -31.11
N ASN A 174 -8.78 -3.95 -30.55
CA ASN A 174 -9.11 -2.52 -30.50
C ASN A 174 -8.85 -1.90 -29.12
N ILE A 175 -8.48 -2.70 -28.11
CA ILE A 175 -8.25 -2.20 -26.75
C ILE A 175 -6.97 -1.39 -26.70
N THR A 176 -7.05 -0.11 -26.34
CA THR A 176 -5.88 0.77 -26.22
C THR A 176 -5.15 0.62 -24.88
N LEU A 177 -3.88 1.04 -24.85
CA LEU A 177 -3.11 1.06 -23.60
C LEU A 177 -3.76 1.94 -22.52
N ASP A 178 -4.30 3.10 -22.89
CA ASP A 178 -5.07 3.98 -21.99
C ASP A 178 -6.28 3.27 -21.38
N GLN A 179 -7.04 2.52 -22.20
CA GLN A 179 -8.20 1.78 -21.71
C GLN A 179 -7.80 0.71 -20.69
N VAL A 180 -6.66 0.04 -20.87
CA VAL A 180 -6.16 -0.90 -19.85
C VAL A 180 -5.70 -0.17 -18.58
N MET A 181 -4.95 0.94 -18.73
CA MET A 181 -4.44 1.70 -17.58
C MET A 181 -5.55 2.36 -16.75
N SER A 182 -6.71 2.64 -17.37
CA SER A 182 -7.85 3.31 -16.75
C SER A 182 -9.00 2.37 -16.39
N MET A 183 -8.79 1.06 -16.41
CA MET A 183 -9.79 0.03 -16.05
C MET A 183 -11.04 0.04 -16.97
N ARG A 184 -10.86 0.37 -18.24
CA ARG A 184 -11.88 0.48 -19.29
C ARG A 184 -11.62 -0.47 -20.46
N SER A 185 -10.81 -1.50 -20.27
CA SER A 185 -10.42 -2.44 -21.34
C SER A 185 -11.58 -3.24 -21.93
N GLY A 186 -12.62 -3.47 -21.12
CA GLY A 186 -13.71 -4.41 -21.44
C GLY A 186 -13.35 -5.89 -21.25
N ILE A 187 -12.14 -6.21 -20.82
CA ILE A 187 -11.72 -7.60 -20.54
C ILE A 187 -12.53 -8.15 -19.37
N ARG A 188 -13.16 -9.31 -19.54
CA ARG A 188 -13.98 -10.00 -18.52
C ARG A 188 -13.66 -11.48 -18.52
N LEU A 189 -13.32 -12.00 -17.35
CA LEU A 189 -13.06 -13.41 -17.12
C LEU A 189 -13.93 -13.91 -15.98
N SER A 190 -14.45 -15.12 -16.13
CA SER A 190 -15.12 -15.83 -15.04
C SER A 190 -14.10 -16.28 -13.97
N ASP A 191 -14.60 -16.58 -12.77
CA ASP A 191 -13.75 -17.09 -11.68
C ASP A 191 -13.00 -18.37 -12.06
N ASP A 192 -13.63 -19.24 -12.86
CA ASP A 192 -13.01 -20.49 -13.29
C ASP A 192 -11.91 -20.26 -14.33
N GLN A 193 -12.10 -19.28 -15.22
CA GLN A 193 -11.03 -18.85 -16.12
C GLN A 193 -9.86 -18.24 -15.34
N LEU A 194 -10.14 -17.37 -14.36
CA LEU A 194 -9.09 -16.79 -13.52
C LEU A 194 -8.31 -17.87 -12.74
N LYS A 195 -9.00 -18.87 -12.19
CA LYS A 195 -8.35 -20.02 -11.53
C LYS A 195 -7.49 -20.81 -12.50
N LEU A 196 -7.98 -21.05 -13.72
CA LEU A 196 -7.24 -21.76 -14.77
C LEU A 196 -5.93 -21.04 -15.12
N ILE A 197 -5.98 -19.74 -15.45
CA ILE A 197 -4.77 -19.04 -15.90
C ILE A 197 -3.78 -18.90 -14.74
N ARG A 198 -4.25 -18.65 -13.50
CA ARG A 198 -3.39 -18.57 -12.31
C ARG A 198 -2.74 -19.92 -12.01
N GLY A 199 -3.50 -21.01 -12.09
CA GLY A 199 -3.00 -22.37 -11.88
C GLY A 199 -1.97 -22.80 -12.93
N ASN A 200 -2.17 -22.41 -14.19
CA ASN A 200 -1.20 -22.70 -15.26
C ASN A 200 0.06 -21.83 -15.13
N GLY A 201 -0.11 -20.55 -14.82
CA GLY A 201 0.98 -19.60 -14.66
C GLY A 201 1.89 -19.85 -13.46
N SER A 202 1.41 -20.56 -12.43
CA SER A 202 2.25 -21.02 -11.30
C SER A 202 2.99 -22.32 -11.60
N LYS A 203 2.43 -23.21 -12.42
CA LYS A 203 3.01 -24.52 -12.74
C LYS A 203 3.97 -24.50 -13.93
N THR A 204 3.78 -23.58 -14.87
CA THR A 204 4.47 -23.60 -16.16
C THR A 204 5.37 -22.39 -16.32
N LYS A 205 6.69 -22.62 -16.32
CA LYS A 205 7.66 -21.56 -16.61
C LYS A 205 7.49 -21.10 -18.06
N GLY A 206 7.45 -19.78 -18.28
CA GLY A 206 7.24 -19.19 -19.60
C GLY A 206 5.78 -19.15 -20.07
N TYR A 207 4.81 -19.47 -19.21
CA TYR A 207 3.39 -19.34 -19.54
C TYR A 207 3.05 -17.87 -19.88
N ASN A 208 2.54 -17.66 -21.09
CA ASN A 208 2.13 -16.34 -21.55
C ASN A 208 0.78 -15.95 -20.92
N ILE A 209 0.86 -15.35 -19.74
CA ILE A 209 -0.32 -14.89 -18.99
C ILE A 209 -1.10 -13.85 -19.80
N ALA A 210 -0.43 -12.96 -20.52
CA ALA A 210 -1.10 -11.96 -21.34
C ALA A 210 -1.97 -12.64 -22.42
N GLN A 211 -1.40 -13.56 -23.19
CA GLN A 211 -2.15 -14.34 -24.18
C GLN A 211 -3.36 -15.02 -23.55
N ALA A 212 -3.18 -15.69 -22.41
CA ALA A 212 -4.25 -16.46 -21.80
C ALA A 212 -5.46 -15.61 -21.44
N PHE A 213 -5.23 -14.44 -20.83
CA PHE A 213 -6.36 -13.58 -20.51
C PHE A 213 -6.99 -12.95 -21.78
N LEU A 214 -6.20 -12.57 -22.80
CA LEU A 214 -6.73 -12.06 -24.08
C LEU A 214 -7.51 -13.12 -24.88
N GLN A 215 -7.14 -14.39 -24.72
CA GLN A 215 -7.80 -15.53 -25.35
C GLN A 215 -9.11 -15.91 -24.65
N TYR A 216 -9.11 -15.93 -23.31
CA TYR A 216 -10.25 -16.44 -22.55
C TYR A 216 -11.29 -15.39 -22.18
N THR A 217 -11.00 -14.10 -22.40
CA THR A 217 -11.98 -13.05 -22.12
C THR A 217 -13.23 -13.20 -22.99
N GLU A 218 -14.37 -12.77 -22.45
CA GLU A 218 -15.54 -12.48 -23.27
C GLU A 218 -15.20 -11.47 -24.37
N ALA A 219 -15.96 -11.51 -25.47
CA ALA A 219 -15.79 -10.58 -26.58
C ALA A 219 -15.92 -9.12 -26.08
N VAL A 220 -15.08 -8.26 -26.62
CA VAL A 220 -14.98 -6.86 -26.20
C VAL A 220 -15.72 -5.96 -27.19
N SER A 221 -16.52 -5.04 -26.67
CA SER A 221 -17.31 -4.10 -27.46
C SER A 221 -17.33 -2.72 -26.80
N SER A 222 -17.89 -1.72 -27.50
CA SER A 222 -18.11 -0.39 -26.93
C SER A 222 -18.89 -0.41 -25.62
N GLU A 223 -19.83 -1.34 -25.48
CA GLU A 223 -20.66 -1.51 -24.29
C GLU A 223 -19.87 -2.11 -23.12
N SER A 224 -18.87 -2.96 -23.40
CA SER A 224 -18.06 -3.58 -22.35
C SER A 224 -16.88 -2.69 -21.90
N GLN A 225 -16.42 -1.77 -22.76
CA GLN A 225 -15.35 -0.78 -22.51
C GLN A 225 -15.75 0.40 -21.60
N ILE A 226 -16.47 0.09 -20.53
CA ILE A 226 -16.81 1.02 -19.44
C ILE A 226 -15.88 0.80 -18.25
N PHE A 227 -15.81 1.80 -17.35
CA PHE A 227 -15.00 1.70 -16.14
C PHE A 227 -15.51 0.55 -15.26
N ARG A 228 -14.62 -0.40 -14.96
CA ARG A 228 -14.88 -1.47 -14.00
C ARG A 228 -13.56 -1.88 -13.36
N TYR A 229 -13.41 -1.61 -12.07
CA TYR A 229 -12.21 -1.96 -11.33
C TYR A 229 -12.00 -3.48 -11.27
N GLN A 230 -10.83 -3.95 -11.70
CA GLN A 230 -10.50 -5.37 -11.73
C GLN A 230 -8.97 -5.61 -11.74
N ASP A 231 -8.57 -6.83 -11.38
CA ASP A 231 -7.17 -7.24 -11.40
C ASP A 231 -6.68 -7.70 -12.76
N SER A 232 -7.58 -8.03 -13.69
CA SER A 232 -7.22 -8.51 -15.02
C SER A 232 -6.41 -7.47 -15.79
N ASP A 233 -6.90 -6.24 -15.90
CA ASP A 233 -6.28 -5.16 -16.68
C ASP A 233 -4.77 -4.98 -16.43
N PRO A 234 -4.29 -4.76 -15.19
CA PRO A 234 -2.85 -4.61 -14.94
C PRO A 234 -2.08 -5.94 -14.99
N THR A 235 -2.73 -7.09 -14.87
CA THR A 235 -2.04 -8.38 -14.73
C THR A 235 -1.42 -8.87 -16.04
N HIS A 236 -2.00 -8.52 -17.18
CA HIS A 236 -1.44 -8.90 -18.48
C HIS A 236 -0.21 -8.10 -18.85
N GLN A 237 -0.10 -6.86 -18.35
CA GLN A 237 1.05 -6.00 -18.63
C GLN A 237 2.31 -6.47 -17.88
N ARG A 238 2.14 -7.12 -16.71
CA ARG A 238 3.21 -7.39 -15.74
C ARG A 238 4.26 -8.45 -16.13
N ARG A 239 4.04 -9.28 -17.15
CA ARG A 239 5.00 -10.35 -17.53
C ARG A 239 5.51 -10.31 -18.97
N THR A 240 5.05 -9.36 -19.79
CA THR A 240 5.37 -9.33 -21.23
C THR A 240 6.32 -8.18 -21.59
N LEU A 241 6.53 -7.22 -20.68
CA LEU A 241 7.39 -6.05 -20.87
C LEU A 241 8.79 -6.18 -20.22
N CYS A 242 9.08 -7.33 -19.60
CA CYS A 242 10.41 -7.69 -19.10
C CYS A 242 10.99 -8.83 -19.95
#